data_AF-A0A939I4R1-F1
#
_entry.id   AF-A0A939I4R1-F1
#
_cell.length_a   1.000
_cell.length_b   1.000
_cell.length_c   1.000
_cell.angle_alpha   90.00
_cell.angle_beta   90.00
_cell.angle_gamma   90.00
#
_symmetry.space_group_name_H-M   'P 1'
#
loop_
_entity.id
_entity.type
_entity.pdbx_description
1 polymer ?
#
loop_
_entity_poly.entity_id
_entity_poly.type
_entity_poly.pdbx_seq_one_letter_code
_entity_poly.pdbx_strand_id
1 'polypeptide(L)'
;MVKRWRWDQGRLTYFRFENIKKICEGLVELEGSNIGRDGDPFIREVLTSRTGLSFAPTTYTLWRNYARVFACALIATQLDGNLRVTDIGQRLAGVDSSEIDVDEYFSFWIPRFYLPSPAFQDYTPSDNRVFPLCAVLKYLFAQLLEHGEALIELSQVFSLIIGNNCNGCEPLEHYRALKMVERLPIGDEERQVREMLIFASQMSWLKWYSGALIIDLVRDDLQSIEDLLGFVEPLQNHRSPTQQQEILALGRVTAEIKEPFSLATREIPEDILFTEARKVRVTHLRTERSPQLRRLYFSRNPLPVCDMCTCDMRQRYPWTSNILEVHHLLPLSSAITITGAGTSIEDVVGLCPNCHRSVHVYYKQWFERNLVDDFSSKDEAKEVYQLAKEAIRL
;
A
#
# COMPACT_ATOMS: atom_id res chain seq x y z
N MET A 1 -20.52 -17.81 10.73
CA MET A 1 -19.34 -18.06 9.86
C MET A 1 -19.44 -17.13 8.66
N VAL A 2 -18.37 -16.39 8.35
CA VAL A 2 -18.36 -15.44 7.22
C VAL A 2 -18.53 -16.22 5.93
N LYS A 3 -19.65 -15.99 5.23
CA LYS A 3 -19.99 -16.77 4.02
C LYS A 3 -19.15 -16.38 2.81
N ARG A 4 -18.76 -15.11 2.72
CA ARG A 4 -17.96 -14.56 1.61
C ARG A 4 -17.03 -13.47 2.12
N TRP A 5 -15.82 -13.44 1.59
CA TRP A 5 -14.91 -12.32 1.84
C TRP A 5 -15.31 -11.13 1.00
N ARG A 6 -15.47 -9.96 1.63
CA ARG A 6 -15.95 -8.75 0.96
C ARG A 6 -15.00 -7.57 1.11
N TRP A 7 -14.93 -6.77 0.05
CA TRP A 7 -14.18 -5.52 -0.08
C TRP A 7 -15.09 -4.45 -0.72
N ASP A 8 -14.54 -3.51 -1.47
CA ASP A 8 -15.27 -2.49 -2.22
C ASP A 8 -15.68 -2.93 -3.64
N GLN A 9 -16.36 -2.03 -4.37
CA GLN A 9 -16.97 -2.25 -5.68
C GLN A 9 -16.12 -1.62 -6.79
N GLY A 10 -14.85 -2.03 -6.91
CA GLY A 10 -14.05 -1.73 -8.10
C GLY A 10 -13.42 -0.34 -8.10
N ARG A 11 -13.21 0.26 -6.92
CA ARG A 11 -12.67 1.62 -6.79
C ARG A 11 -11.21 1.65 -6.37
N LEU A 12 -10.39 0.70 -6.82
CA LEU A 12 -8.97 0.60 -6.47
C LEU A 12 -8.22 1.94 -6.60
N THR A 13 -8.55 2.77 -7.60
CA THR A 13 -7.95 4.10 -7.75
C THR A 13 -8.12 4.99 -6.50
N TYR A 14 -9.27 4.94 -5.82
CA TYR A 14 -9.52 5.71 -4.61
C TYR A 14 -8.80 5.14 -3.38
N PHE A 15 -8.37 3.88 -3.44
CA PHE A 15 -7.60 3.21 -2.39
C PHE A 15 -6.07 3.33 -2.58
N ARG A 16 -5.61 4.06 -3.60
CA ARG A 16 -4.18 4.39 -3.72
C ARG A 16 -3.77 5.27 -2.53
N PHE A 17 -2.65 4.97 -1.90
CA PHE A 17 -2.20 5.64 -0.68
C PHE A 17 -2.14 7.17 -0.84
N GLU A 18 -1.55 7.66 -1.93
CA GLU A 18 -1.53 9.07 -2.31
C GLU A 18 -2.93 9.70 -2.40
N ASN A 19 -3.88 8.96 -3.01
CA ASN A 19 -5.26 9.42 -3.11
C ASN A 19 -5.96 9.38 -1.75
N ILE A 20 -5.70 8.38 -0.91
CA ILE A 20 -6.22 8.31 0.45
C ILE A 20 -5.75 9.53 1.26
N LYS A 21 -4.47 9.92 1.17
CA LYS A 21 -3.95 11.13 1.83
C LYS A 21 -4.69 12.39 1.37
N LYS A 22 -4.75 12.63 0.06
CA LYS A 22 -5.47 13.79 -0.51
C LYS A 22 -6.96 13.80 -0.18
N ILE A 23 -7.58 12.61 -0.13
CA ILE A 23 -8.96 12.44 0.33
C ILE A 23 -9.05 12.87 1.80
N CYS A 24 -8.16 12.40 2.67
CA CYS A 24 -8.16 12.73 4.09
C CYS A 24 -7.98 14.24 4.34
N GLU A 25 -7.08 14.91 3.62
CA GLU A 25 -6.92 16.37 3.68
C GLU A 25 -8.24 17.10 3.39
N GLY A 26 -8.96 16.69 2.35
CA GLY A 26 -10.28 17.24 2.03
C GLY A 26 -11.35 16.86 3.05
N LEU A 27 -11.35 15.63 3.57
CA LEU A 27 -12.31 15.20 4.57
C LEU A 27 -12.14 15.96 5.90
N VAL A 28 -10.91 16.27 6.31
CA VAL A 28 -10.62 17.07 7.52
C VAL A 28 -11.16 18.49 7.38
N GLU A 29 -10.99 19.12 6.21
CA GLU A 29 -11.60 20.43 5.91
C GLU A 29 -13.12 20.39 6.02
N LEU A 30 -13.72 19.25 5.67
CA LEU A 30 -15.16 19.03 5.66
C LEU A 30 -15.72 18.47 6.98
N GLU A 31 -14.92 18.31 8.03
CA GLU A 31 -15.35 17.72 9.32
C GLU A 31 -16.64 18.41 9.83
N GLY A 32 -17.66 17.61 10.15
CA GLY A 32 -18.95 18.10 10.63
C GLY A 32 -19.92 18.59 9.53
N SER A 33 -19.50 18.60 8.27
CA SER A 33 -20.37 19.00 7.15
C SER A 33 -21.54 18.02 6.97
N ASN A 34 -22.70 18.54 6.58
CA ASN A 34 -23.86 17.72 6.26
C ASN A 34 -23.61 16.92 4.98
N ILE A 35 -23.80 15.60 5.03
CA ILE A 35 -23.56 14.68 3.88
C ILE A 35 -24.84 14.39 3.06
N GLY A 36 -25.93 15.07 3.38
CA GLY A 36 -27.19 15.03 2.65
C GLY A 36 -27.10 15.72 1.30
N ARG A 37 -28.23 15.83 0.60
CA ARG A 37 -28.27 16.43 -0.74
C ARG A 37 -27.81 17.88 -0.77
N ASP A 38 -28.05 18.62 0.30
CA ASP A 38 -27.74 20.05 0.36
C ASP A 38 -26.24 20.31 0.53
N GLY A 39 -25.52 19.44 1.25
CA GLY A 39 -24.07 19.54 1.41
C GLY A 39 -23.26 18.82 0.33
N ASP A 40 -23.89 17.96 -0.48
CA ASP A 40 -23.21 17.17 -1.52
C ASP A 40 -22.38 18.01 -2.51
N PRO A 41 -22.87 19.14 -3.06
CA PRO A 41 -22.10 19.92 -4.03
C PRO A 41 -20.77 20.41 -3.46
N PHE A 42 -20.79 20.91 -2.22
CA PHE A 42 -19.60 21.44 -1.54
C PHE A 42 -18.60 20.34 -1.23
N ILE A 43 -19.05 19.21 -0.65
CA ILE A 43 -18.20 18.05 -0.36
C ILE A 43 -17.52 17.54 -1.63
N ARG A 44 -18.30 17.44 -2.72
CA ARG A 44 -17.80 16.95 -4.00
C ARG A 44 -16.79 17.89 -4.63
N GLU A 45 -17.02 19.20 -4.56
CA GLU A 45 -16.09 20.21 -5.07
C GLU A 45 -14.74 20.14 -4.35
N VAL A 46 -14.75 20.11 -3.02
CA VAL A 46 -13.52 20.02 -2.21
C VAL A 46 -12.76 18.73 -2.51
N LEU A 47 -13.43 17.59 -2.52
CA LEU A 47 -12.76 16.31 -2.79
C LEU A 47 -12.25 16.19 -4.23
N THR A 48 -13.01 16.68 -5.21
CA THR A 48 -12.60 16.65 -6.63
C THR A 48 -11.40 17.56 -6.89
N SER A 49 -11.42 18.79 -6.37
CA SER A 49 -10.34 19.76 -6.56
C SER A 49 -9.03 19.30 -5.93
N ARG A 50 -9.09 18.69 -4.74
CA ARG A 50 -7.89 18.20 -4.03
C ARG A 50 -7.29 16.94 -4.65
N THR A 51 -8.15 16.00 -5.07
CA THR A 51 -7.69 14.67 -5.48
C THR A 51 -7.52 14.53 -6.99
N GLY A 52 -8.21 15.36 -7.78
CA GLY A 52 -8.38 15.15 -9.22
C GLY A 52 -9.28 13.97 -9.59
N LEU A 53 -9.88 13.27 -8.61
CA LEU A 53 -10.77 12.14 -8.85
C LEU A 53 -12.18 12.63 -9.18
N SER A 54 -12.87 11.91 -10.07
CA SER A 54 -14.17 12.36 -10.59
C SER A 54 -15.32 12.36 -9.59
N PHE A 55 -15.28 11.48 -8.58
CA PHE A 55 -16.38 11.18 -7.67
C PHE A 55 -17.76 10.95 -8.35
N ALA A 56 -17.79 10.56 -9.62
CA ALA A 56 -19.02 10.33 -10.38
C ALA A 56 -19.81 9.10 -9.89
N PRO A 57 -21.11 8.96 -10.25
CA PRO A 57 -21.97 9.94 -10.91
C PRO A 57 -22.55 11.00 -9.95
N THR A 58 -23.06 12.10 -10.49
CA THR A 58 -23.72 13.20 -9.74
C THR A 58 -25.22 12.98 -9.52
N THR A 59 -25.79 11.90 -10.05
CA THR A 59 -27.21 11.53 -9.86
C THR A 59 -27.54 11.06 -8.45
N TYR A 60 -26.52 10.76 -7.65
CA TYR A 60 -26.61 10.40 -6.24
C TYR A 60 -25.59 11.22 -5.46
N THR A 61 -25.82 11.37 -4.15
CA THR A 61 -24.82 11.98 -3.27
C THR A 61 -23.52 11.17 -3.32
N LEU A 62 -22.40 11.87 -3.27
CA LEU A 62 -21.05 11.34 -3.14
C LEU A 62 -21.02 10.37 -1.96
N TRP A 63 -21.60 10.75 -0.82
CA TRP A 63 -21.63 9.88 0.35
C TRP A 63 -22.33 8.55 0.08
N ARG A 64 -23.49 8.56 -0.60
CA ARG A 64 -24.20 7.33 -0.98
C ARG A 64 -23.33 6.40 -1.83
N ASN A 65 -22.47 6.96 -2.67
CA ASN A 65 -21.62 6.18 -3.56
C ASN A 65 -20.30 5.75 -2.90
N TYR A 66 -19.66 6.63 -2.12
CA TYR A 66 -18.27 6.50 -1.68
C TYR A 66 -18.09 6.26 -0.18
N ALA A 67 -19.15 6.28 0.65
CA ALA A 67 -19.03 6.01 2.08
C ALA A 67 -18.34 4.66 2.39
N ARG A 68 -18.55 3.64 1.54
CA ARG A 68 -17.86 2.35 1.68
C ARG A 68 -16.35 2.47 1.47
N VAL A 69 -15.89 3.30 0.54
CA VAL A 69 -14.45 3.53 0.32
C VAL A 69 -13.83 4.09 1.60
N PHE A 70 -14.46 5.13 2.16
CA PHE A 70 -13.98 5.79 3.37
C PHE A 70 -14.01 4.86 4.59
N ALA A 71 -15.07 4.07 4.74
CA ALA A 71 -15.22 3.12 5.82
C ALA A 71 -14.26 1.92 5.68
N CYS A 72 -14.09 1.35 4.50
CA CYS A 72 -13.11 0.27 4.26
C CYS A 72 -11.68 0.73 4.48
N ALA A 73 -11.35 1.98 4.14
CA ALA A 73 -10.04 2.57 4.40
C ALA A 73 -9.84 3.01 5.87
N LEU A 74 -10.89 2.94 6.70
CA LEU A 74 -10.93 3.38 8.10
C LEU A 74 -10.61 4.88 8.29
N ILE A 75 -10.95 5.73 7.32
CA ILE A 75 -10.58 7.16 7.32
C ILE A 75 -11.74 8.10 7.69
N ALA A 76 -12.99 7.72 7.41
CA ALA A 76 -14.14 8.52 7.77
C ALA A 76 -15.44 7.71 7.81
N THR A 77 -16.43 8.26 8.49
CA THR A 77 -17.81 7.78 8.54
C THR A 77 -18.77 8.96 8.69
N GLN A 78 -20.05 8.66 8.89
CA GLN A 78 -21.06 9.66 9.24
C GLN A 78 -21.54 9.44 10.66
N LEU A 79 -21.91 10.50 11.36
CA LEU A 79 -22.64 10.41 12.62
C LEU A 79 -23.71 11.51 12.62
N ASP A 80 -24.96 11.14 12.90
CA ASP A 80 -26.10 12.06 12.93
C ASP A 80 -26.25 12.93 11.68
N GLY A 81 -25.97 12.36 10.50
CA GLY A 81 -26.08 13.04 9.20
C GLY A 81 -24.90 13.97 8.85
N ASN A 82 -23.85 13.99 9.68
CA ASN A 82 -22.66 14.80 9.47
C ASN A 82 -21.42 13.92 9.24
N LEU A 83 -20.51 14.42 8.43
CA LEU A 83 -19.21 13.80 8.16
C LEU A 83 -18.35 13.78 9.42
N ARG A 84 -17.74 12.64 9.72
CA ARG A 84 -16.78 12.44 10.82
C ARG A 84 -15.53 11.72 10.33
N VAL A 85 -14.39 12.34 10.47
CA VAL A 85 -13.06 11.80 10.17
C VAL A 85 -12.55 11.01 11.38
N THR A 86 -11.91 9.87 11.12
CA THR A 86 -11.28 9.05 12.16
C THR A 86 -9.91 9.61 12.55
N ASP A 87 -9.35 9.18 13.67
CA ASP A 87 -7.98 9.58 14.06
C ASP A 87 -6.95 9.14 13.00
N ILE A 88 -7.11 7.97 12.39
CA ILE A 88 -6.30 7.52 11.23
C ILE A 88 -6.43 8.53 10.07
N GLY A 89 -7.64 8.97 9.74
CA GLY A 89 -7.88 9.95 8.68
C GLY A 89 -7.24 11.30 8.99
N GLN A 90 -7.34 11.80 10.22
CA GLN A 90 -6.69 13.03 10.66
C GLN A 90 -5.15 12.92 10.55
N ARG A 91 -4.60 11.78 10.96
CA ARG A 91 -3.15 11.52 10.90
C ARG A 91 -2.63 11.45 9.46
N LEU A 92 -3.39 10.83 8.55
CA LEU A 92 -3.10 10.79 7.12
C LEU A 92 -3.13 12.19 6.46
N ALA A 93 -3.99 13.07 6.96
CA ALA A 93 -4.06 14.48 6.53
C ALA A 93 -2.94 15.35 7.13
N GLY A 94 -2.06 14.80 7.98
CA GLY A 94 -0.99 15.53 8.64
C GLY A 94 -1.45 16.44 9.79
N VAL A 95 -2.63 16.20 10.35
CA VAL A 95 -3.10 16.92 11.55
C VAL A 95 -2.28 16.47 12.76
N ASP A 96 -1.57 17.41 13.39
CA ASP A 96 -0.84 17.24 14.66
C ASP A 96 0.22 16.11 14.71
N SER A 97 0.67 15.59 13.56
CA SER A 97 1.72 14.57 13.51
C SER A 97 2.70 14.75 12.35
N SER A 98 3.88 14.15 12.48
CA SER A 98 4.76 13.93 11.33
C SER A 98 4.02 13.13 10.25
N GLU A 99 4.34 13.41 8.99
CA GLU A 99 3.86 12.66 7.84
C GLU A 99 4.02 11.14 8.06
N ILE A 100 2.94 10.40 7.83
CA ILE A 100 2.94 8.93 7.91
C ILE A 100 3.14 8.33 6.53
N ASP A 101 3.95 7.28 6.48
CA ASP A 101 4.19 6.52 5.25
C ASP A 101 3.15 5.39 5.05
N VAL A 102 3.25 4.73 3.90
CA VAL A 102 2.31 3.67 3.51
C VAL A 102 2.37 2.47 4.47
N ASP A 103 3.56 2.07 4.92
CA ASP A 103 3.72 0.92 5.82
C ASP A 103 3.14 1.25 7.20
N GLU A 104 3.36 2.47 7.68
CA GLU A 104 2.78 3.00 8.90
C GLU A 104 1.24 3.02 8.82
N TYR A 105 0.64 3.46 7.71
CA TYR A 105 -0.81 3.37 7.50
C TYR A 105 -1.32 1.92 7.57
N PHE A 106 -0.67 0.99 6.86
CA PHE A 106 -1.08 -0.42 6.87
C PHE A 106 -0.86 -1.09 8.24
N SER A 107 0.09 -0.61 9.05
CA SER A 107 0.27 -1.06 10.44
C SER A 107 -0.94 -0.75 11.31
N PHE A 108 -1.67 0.33 11.02
CA PHE A 108 -2.98 0.58 11.63
C PHE A 108 -4.02 -0.34 11.01
N TRP A 109 -4.11 -0.33 9.68
CA TRP A 109 -5.22 -0.90 8.94
C TRP A 109 -5.35 -2.42 9.08
N ILE A 110 -4.26 -3.17 8.85
CA ILE A 110 -4.24 -4.65 8.83
C ILE A 110 -4.86 -5.28 10.08
N PRO A 111 -4.43 -4.92 11.31
CA PRO A 111 -4.98 -5.55 12.51
C PRO A 111 -6.40 -5.12 12.82
N ARG A 112 -6.91 -4.05 12.21
CA ARG A 112 -8.22 -3.44 12.52
C ARG A 112 -9.30 -3.85 11.55
N PHE A 113 -8.96 -4.05 10.28
CA PHE A 113 -9.96 -4.43 9.29
C PHE A 113 -10.36 -5.90 9.44
N TYR A 114 -11.67 -6.14 9.61
CA TYR A 114 -12.22 -7.48 9.71
C TYR A 114 -13.54 -7.62 8.95
N LEU A 115 -13.93 -8.88 8.75
CA LEU A 115 -15.15 -9.31 8.11
C LEU A 115 -16.05 -10.08 9.10
N PRO A 116 -17.39 -9.92 9.04
CA PRO A 116 -18.10 -8.92 8.24
C PRO A 116 -17.74 -7.50 8.72
N SER A 117 -17.47 -6.58 7.79
CA SER A 117 -16.98 -5.24 8.14
C SER A 117 -18.15 -4.29 8.43
N PRO A 118 -18.03 -3.39 9.43
CA PRO A 118 -19.00 -2.30 9.65
C PRO A 118 -19.18 -1.35 8.46
N ALA A 119 -18.32 -1.43 7.44
CA ALA A 119 -18.49 -0.72 6.17
C ALA A 119 -19.67 -1.25 5.31
N PHE A 120 -20.27 -2.39 5.66
CA PHE A 120 -21.36 -3.01 4.91
C PHE A 120 -22.68 -2.99 5.68
N GLN A 121 -23.78 -2.85 4.94
CA GLN A 121 -25.13 -2.74 5.52
C GLN A 121 -25.57 -3.98 6.29
N ASP A 122 -25.06 -5.17 5.95
CA ASP A 122 -25.38 -6.44 6.59
C ASP A 122 -24.49 -6.77 7.81
N TYR A 123 -23.69 -5.81 8.29
CA TYR A 123 -22.88 -5.98 9.49
C TYR A 123 -23.72 -6.10 10.76
N THR A 124 -23.46 -7.16 11.54
CA THR A 124 -24.01 -7.34 12.88
C THR A 124 -22.88 -7.37 13.92
N PRO A 125 -22.93 -6.54 14.99
CA PRO A 125 -21.92 -6.52 16.05
C PRO A 125 -21.79 -7.80 16.88
N SER A 126 -22.49 -8.90 16.57
CA SER A 126 -22.33 -10.19 17.22
C SER A 126 -21.57 -11.20 16.35
N ASP A 127 -21.37 -10.94 15.05
CA ASP A 127 -20.78 -11.88 14.10
C ASP A 127 -19.34 -12.27 14.43
N ASN A 128 -18.94 -13.50 14.13
CA ASN A 128 -17.54 -13.91 14.27
C ASN A 128 -16.66 -13.11 13.30
N ARG A 129 -15.58 -12.53 13.81
CA ARG A 129 -14.62 -11.75 13.02
C ARG A 129 -13.67 -12.66 12.26
N VAL A 130 -13.36 -12.25 11.03
CA VAL A 130 -12.26 -12.75 10.22
C VAL A 130 -11.38 -11.56 9.85
N PHE A 131 -10.10 -11.60 10.18
CA PHE A 131 -9.11 -10.61 9.82
C PHE A 131 -8.37 -11.09 8.57
N PRO A 132 -8.87 -10.74 7.36
CA PRO A 132 -8.50 -11.46 6.16
C PRO A 132 -7.01 -11.30 5.82
N LEU A 133 -6.47 -10.07 5.91
CA LEU A 133 -5.05 -9.86 5.66
C LEU A 133 -4.16 -10.42 6.77
N CYS A 134 -4.60 -10.42 8.03
CA CYS A 134 -3.85 -11.13 9.08
C CYS A 134 -3.70 -12.61 8.72
N ALA A 135 -4.76 -13.27 8.25
CA ALA A 135 -4.72 -14.67 7.85
C ALA A 135 -3.80 -14.92 6.63
N VAL A 136 -3.94 -14.11 5.57
CA VAL A 136 -3.09 -14.24 4.37
C VAL A 136 -1.62 -13.97 4.69
N LEU A 137 -1.32 -12.93 5.46
CA LEU A 137 0.06 -12.56 5.79
C LEU A 137 0.68 -13.53 6.80
N LYS A 138 -0.07 -14.08 7.76
CA LYS A 138 0.42 -15.16 8.64
C LYS A 138 0.80 -16.41 7.85
N TYR A 139 0.04 -16.76 6.81
CA TYR A 139 0.44 -17.82 5.87
C TYR A 139 1.75 -17.49 5.16
N LEU A 140 1.84 -16.31 4.55
CA LEU A 140 3.06 -15.90 3.84
C LEU A 140 4.28 -15.85 4.78
N PHE A 141 4.14 -15.35 6.01
CA PHE A 141 5.21 -15.38 6.99
C PHE A 141 5.59 -16.79 7.41
N ALA A 142 4.63 -17.68 7.62
CA ALA A 142 4.91 -19.08 7.92
C ALA A 142 5.76 -19.74 6.81
N GLN A 143 5.43 -19.49 5.54
CA GLN A 143 6.18 -19.96 4.38
C GLN A 143 7.56 -19.29 4.26
N LEU A 144 7.65 -17.98 4.47
CA LEU A 144 8.91 -17.23 4.41
C LEU A 144 9.92 -17.76 5.43
N LEU A 145 9.46 -18.06 6.65
CA LEU A 145 10.30 -18.60 7.71
C LEU A 145 10.84 -19.99 7.40
N GLU A 146 10.05 -20.80 6.70
CA GLU A 146 10.37 -22.18 6.38
C GLU A 146 11.24 -22.31 5.11
N HIS A 147 10.96 -21.47 4.10
CA HIS A 147 11.53 -21.61 2.76
C HIS A 147 12.41 -20.43 2.31
N GLY A 148 12.40 -19.30 3.03
CA GLY A 148 13.18 -18.10 2.71
C GLY A 148 12.55 -17.20 1.63
N GLU A 149 11.53 -17.67 0.93
CA GLU A 149 10.68 -16.88 0.04
C GLU A 149 9.21 -17.27 0.24
N ALA A 150 8.27 -16.38 -0.08
CA ALA A 150 6.84 -16.65 0.10
C ALA A 150 5.96 -15.95 -0.92
N LEU A 151 5.03 -16.70 -1.49
CA LEU A 151 3.97 -16.22 -2.36
C LEU A 151 2.68 -16.98 -2.07
N ILE A 152 1.54 -16.36 -2.41
CA ILE A 152 0.23 -17.02 -2.41
C ILE A 152 -0.56 -16.56 -3.63
N GLU A 153 -0.97 -17.51 -4.47
CA GLU A 153 -1.85 -17.24 -5.59
C GLU A 153 -3.27 -16.91 -5.14
N LEU A 154 -4.02 -16.15 -5.93
CA LEU A 154 -5.42 -15.83 -5.62
C LEU A 154 -6.27 -17.09 -5.39
N SER A 155 -6.09 -18.11 -6.23
CA SER A 155 -6.75 -19.42 -6.10
C SER A 155 -6.42 -20.10 -4.76
N GLN A 156 -5.17 -19.98 -4.31
CA GLN A 156 -4.69 -20.53 -3.04
C GLN A 156 -5.26 -19.78 -1.84
N VAL A 157 -5.59 -18.50 -1.94
CA VAL A 157 -6.34 -17.80 -0.88
C VAL A 157 -7.69 -18.48 -0.65
N PHE A 158 -8.37 -18.93 -1.71
CA PHE A 158 -9.63 -19.66 -1.58
C PHE A 158 -9.42 -21.07 -1.03
N SER A 159 -8.46 -21.83 -1.55
CA SER A 159 -8.28 -23.24 -1.20
C SER A 159 -7.50 -23.48 0.09
N LEU A 160 -6.62 -22.58 0.52
CA LEU A 160 -5.83 -22.71 1.76
C LEU A 160 -6.40 -21.86 2.90
N ILE A 161 -6.78 -20.61 2.65
CA ILE A 161 -7.16 -19.69 3.73
C ILE A 161 -8.66 -19.74 3.99
N ILE A 162 -9.47 -19.38 2.99
CA ILE A 162 -10.93 -19.31 3.13
C ILE A 162 -11.52 -20.71 3.35
N GLY A 163 -11.06 -21.68 2.56
CA GLY A 163 -11.54 -23.06 2.63
C GLY A 163 -11.27 -23.76 3.95
N ASN A 164 -10.16 -23.44 4.64
CA ASN A 164 -9.86 -23.96 5.97
C ASN A 164 -10.46 -23.11 7.11
N ASN A 165 -11.26 -22.09 6.78
CA ASN A 165 -11.91 -21.19 7.74
C ASN A 165 -10.94 -20.39 8.63
N CYS A 166 -9.75 -20.04 8.11
CA CYS A 166 -8.81 -19.22 8.84
C CYS A 166 -9.42 -17.83 9.11
N ASN A 167 -9.30 -17.36 10.35
CA ASN A 167 -9.83 -16.08 10.81
C ASN A 167 -8.76 -15.03 11.12
N GLY A 168 -7.47 -15.38 11.08
CA GLY A 168 -6.36 -14.48 11.30
C GLY A 168 -5.89 -14.43 12.76
N CYS A 169 -6.61 -15.04 13.70
CA CYS A 169 -6.23 -15.15 15.11
C CYS A 169 -5.40 -16.41 15.41
N GLU A 170 -5.28 -17.34 14.46
CA GLU A 170 -4.50 -18.55 14.65
C GLU A 170 -2.99 -18.25 14.75
N PRO A 171 -2.21 -19.10 15.44
CA PRO A 171 -0.75 -18.97 15.50
C PRO A 171 -0.11 -19.42 14.17
N LEU A 172 1.15 -19.05 13.91
CA LEU A 172 1.84 -19.37 12.65
C LEU A 172 1.90 -20.87 12.34
N GLU A 173 2.01 -21.72 13.37
CA GLU A 173 2.07 -23.18 13.24
C GLU A 173 0.82 -23.74 12.56
N HIS A 174 -0.34 -23.11 12.77
CA HIS A 174 -1.58 -23.48 12.10
C HIS A 174 -1.45 -23.34 10.58
N TYR A 175 -0.84 -22.23 10.13
CA TYR A 175 -0.70 -21.91 8.71
C TYR A 175 0.29 -22.83 7.97
N ARG A 176 1.30 -23.37 8.66
CA ARG A 176 2.20 -24.39 8.10
C ARG A 176 1.50 -25.73 7.83
N ALA A 177 0.46 -26.03 8.60
CA ALA A 177 -0.26 -27.30 8.52
C ALA A 177 -1.46 -27.28 7.55
N LEU A 178 -1.73 -26.15 6.89
CA LEU A 178 -2.87 -26.01 5.99
C LEU A 178 -2.78 -26.96 4.80
N LYS A 179 -3.94 -27.48 4.39
CA LYS A 179 -4.10 -28.34 3.23
C LYS A 179 -5.03 -27.67 2.24
N MET A 180 -4.78 -27.85 0.94
CA MET A 180 -5.69 -27.35 -0.07
C MET A 180 -7.03 -28.07 0.05
N VAL A 181 -8.11 -27.30 0.07
CA VAL A 181 -9.48 -27.81 0.00
C VAL A 181 -10.20 -27.24 -1.21
N GLU A 182 -11.24 -27.94 -1.65
CA GLU A 182 -12.06 -27.52 -2.79
C GLU A 182 -13.02 -26.40 -2.36
N ARG A 183 -12.53 -25.15 -2.44
CA ARG A 183 -13.34 -23.94 -2.25
C ARG A 183 -13.14 -23.03 -3.46
N LEU A 184 -14.20 -22.87 -4.25
CA LEU A 184 -14.26 -21.95 -5.40
C LEU A 184 -14.91 -20.63 -5.00
N PRO A 185 -14.47 -19.48 -5.55
CA PRO A 185 -15.06 -18.18 -5.24
C PRO A 185 -16.56 -18.11 -5.56
N ILE A 186 -17.32 -17.32 -4.79
CA ILE A 186 -18.77 -17.20 -4.96
C ILE A 186 -19.15 -15.82 -5.48
N GLY A 187 -19.66 -15.75 -6.72
CA GLY A 187 -20.09 -14.50 -7.34
C GLY A 187 -18.90 -13.57 -7.59
N ASP A 188 -18.94 -12.34 -7.07
CA ASP A 188 -17.87 -11.35 -7.24
C ASP A 188 -16.78 -11.41 -6.16
N GLU A 189 -16.80 -12.45 -5.30
CA GLU A 189 -15.84 -12.65 -4.21
C GLU A 189 -14.38 -12.67 -4.70
N GLU A 190 -14.09 -13.32 -5.83
CA GLU A 190 -12.73 -13.37 -6.40
C GLU A 190 -12.19 -11.98 -6.70
N ARG A 191 -12.99 -11.13 -7.36
CA ARG A 191 -12.65 -9.73 -7.63
C ARG A 191 -12.40 -8.97 -6.33
N GLN A 192 -13.28 -9.13 -5.34
CA GLN A 192 -13.18 -8.40 -4.07
C GLN A 192 -11.94 -8.80 -3.27
N VAL A 193 -11.62 -10.09 -3.17
CA VAL A 193 -10.40 -10.58 -2.53
C VAL A 193 -9.16 -10.08 -3.28
N ARG A 194 -9.15 -10.18 -4.63
CA ARG A 194 -8.07 -9.66 -5.45
C ARG A 194 -7.81 -8.17 -5.20
N GLU A 195 -8.85 -7.34 -5.20
CA GLU A 195 -8.73 -5.91 -4.97
C GLU A 195 -8.19 -5.58 -3.56
N MET A 196 -8.59 -6.34 -2.54
CA MET A 196 -8.06 -6.19 -1.19
C MET A 196 -6.56 -6.56 -1.12
N LEU A 197 -6.13 -7.63 -1.78
CA LEU A 197 -4.71 -8.02 -1.83
C LEU A 197 -3.88 -7.01 -2.62
N ILE A 198 -4.42 -6.49 -3.72
CA ILE A 198 -3.82 -5.40 -4.48
C ILE A 198 -3.69 -4.14 -3.61
N PHE A 199 -4.72 -3.77 -2.86
CA PHE A 199 -4.68 -2.65 -1.93
C PHE A 199 -3.55 -2.81 -0.91
N ALA A 200 -3.40 -4.00 -0.33
CA ALA A 200 -2.31 -4.34 0.60
C ALA A 200 -0.91 -4.27 -0.03
N SER A 201 -0.79 -4.57 -1.33
CA SER A 201 0.50 -4.61 -2.03
C SER A 201 1.17 -3.24 -2.22
N GLN A 202 0.58 -2.16 -1.71
CA GLN A 202 1.20 -0.84 -1.63
C GLN A 202 2.28 -0.75 -0.55
N MET A 203 2.29 -1.69 0.39
CA MET A 203 3.37 -1.79 1.38
C MET A 203 4.71 -1.99 0.69
N SER A 204 5.78 -1.46 1.27
CA SER A 204 7.11 -1.47 0.67
C SER A 204 7.60 -2.89 0.37
N TRP A 205 7.18 -3.86 1.17
CA TRP A 205 7.62 -5.26 1.18
C TRP A 205 6.59 -6.28 0.68
N LEU A 206 5.44 -5.84 0.17
CA LEU A 206 4.47 -6.69 -0.51
C LEU A 206 4.35 -6.32 -1.98
N LYS A 207 4.13 -7.31 -2.85
CA LYS A 207 3.92 -7.08 -4.27
C LYS A 207 2.80 -7.96 -4.80
N TRP A 208 1.95 -7.39 -5.66
CA TRP A 208 0.97 -8.15 -6.43
C TRP A 208 1.47 -8.33 -7.86
N TYR A 209 1.67 -9.58 -8.27
CA TYR A 209 2.16 -9.91 -9.60
C TYR A 209 1.59 -11.24 -10.10
N SER A 210 1.17 -11.28 -11.37
CA SER A 210 0.68 -12.50 -12.04
C SER A 210 -0.41 -13.27 -11.27
N GLY A 211 -1.29 -12.55 -10.57
CA GLY A 211 -2.37 -13.15 -9.79
C GLY A 211 -1.96 -13.68 -8.41
N ALA A 212 -0.75 -13.37 -7.95
CA ALA A 212 -0.24 -13.75 -6.63
C ALA A 212 0.18 -12.52 -5.81
N LEU A 213 0.02 -12.64 -4.48
CA LEU A 213 0.63 -11.75 -3.50
C LEU A 213 1.95 -12.36 -3.04
N ILE A 214 3.01 -11.55 -3.02
CA ILE A 214 4.37 -12.00 -2.80
C ILE A 214 5.05 -11.15 -1.73
N ILE A 215 5.77 -11.79 -0.81
CA ILE A 215 6.65 -11.08 0.15
C ILE A 215 7.96 -10.76 -0.56
N ASP A 216 8.29 -9.48 -0.61
CA ASP A 216 9.47 -8.93 -1.23
C ASP A 216 10.46 -8.44 -0.17
N LEU A 217 10.93 -9.39 0.65
CA LEU A 217 11.93 -9.21 1.70
C LEU A 217 13.02 -10.26 1.54
N VAL A 218 14.26 -9.89 1.79
CA VAL A 218 15.34 -10.87 1.99
C VAL A 218 15.39 -11.25 3.47
N ARG A 219 15.71 -12.50 3.80
CA ARG A 219 15.81 -12.98 5.19
C ARG A 219 16.72 -12.10 6.07
N ASP A 220 17.74 -11.51 5.47
CA ASP A 220 18.72 -10.65 6.15
C ASP A 220 18.20 -9.22 6.41
N ASP A 221 17.12 -8.81 5.74
CA ASP A 221 16.47 -7.51 5.92
C ASP A 221 15.67 -7.40 7.22
N LEU A 222 15.39 -8.54 7.87
CA LEU A 222 14.61 -8.60 9.09
C LEU A 222 15.52 -8.45 10.32
N GLN A 223 15.34 -7.36 11.05
CA GLN A 223 15.96 -7.19 12.38
C GLN A 223 15.37 -8.18 13.38
N SER A 224 14.06 -8.42 13.32
CA SER A 224 13.37 -9.48 14.07
C SER A 224 12.12 -9.96 13.31
N ILE A 225 11.71 -11.20 13.56
CA ILE A 225 10.47 -11.77 13.00
C ILE A 225 9.27 -11.31 13.84
N GLU A 226 9.51 -11.05 15.12
CA GLU A 226 8.57 -10.51 16.08
C GLU A 226 7.96 -9.19 15.59
N ASP A 227 8.77 -8.35 14.94
CA ASP A 227 8.34 -7.11 14.30
C ASP A 227 7.30 -7.33 13.19
N LEU A 228 7.50 -8.35 12.35
CA LEU A 228 6.52 -8.73 11.31
C LEU A 228 5.26 -9.31 11.91
N LEU A 229 5.38 -10.11 12.98
CA LEU A 229 4.23 -10.67 13.67
C LEU A 229 3.39 -9.59 14.34
N GLY A 230 4.05 -8.51 14.78
CA GLY A 230 3.39 -7.28 15.20
C GLY A 230 2.37 -6.78 14.19
N PHE A 231 2.67 -6.74 12.88
CA PHE A 231 1.73 -6.26 11.86
C PHE A 231 0.43 -7.06 11.78
N VAL A 232 0.51 -8.37 11.98
CA VAL A 232 -0.57 -9.31 11.65
C VAL A 232 -1.33 -9.79 12.88
N GLU A 233 -1.11 -9.19 14.03
CA GLU A 233 -1.86 -9.52 15.24
C GLU A 233 -3.19 -8.76 15.29
N PRO A 234 -4.35 -9.45 15.24
CA PRO A 234 -5.66 -8.82 15.21
C PRO A 234 -5.96 -7.97 16.45
N LEU A 235 -6.53 -6.78 16.24
CA LEU A 235 -7.02 -5.94 17.32
C LEU A 235 -8.41 -6.42 17.76
N GLN A 236 -8.46 -7.07 18.92
CA GLN A 236 -9.68 -7.74 19.40
C GLN A 236 -10.50 -6.93 20.42
N ASN A 237 -10.61 -5.61 20.21
CA ASN A 237 -11.36 -4.73 21.12
C ASN A 237 -12.87 -5.01 21.16
N HIS A 238 -13.54 -4.42 22.15
CA HIS A 238 -15.00 -4.40 22.25
C HIS A 238 -15.61 -3.69 21.04
N ARG A 239 -16.69 -4.26 20.49
CA ARG A 239 -17.43 -3.69 19.35
C ARG A 239 -18.42 -2.61 19.77
N SER A 240 -18.48 -1.54 19.01
CA SER A 240 -19.48 -0.49 19.19
C SER A 240 -20.86 -0.98 18.70
N PRO A 241 -21.96 -0.41 19.25
CA PRO A 241 -23.31 -0.89 18.94
C PRO A 241 -23.79 -0.51 17.54
N THR A 242 -23.20 0.51 16.91
CA THR A 242 -23.55 0.95 15.55
C THR A 242 -22.37 0.83 14.59
N GLN A 243 -22.64 0.67 13.29
CA GLN A 243 -21.62 0.62 12.24
C GLN A 243 -20.72 1.86 12.27
N GLN A 244 -21.34 3.02 12.44
CA GLN A 244 -20.69 4.33 12.44
C GLN A 244 -19.71 4.46 13.62
N GLN A 245 -20.17 4.13 14.82
CA GLN A 245 -19.31 4.15 16.00
C GLN A 245 -18.20 3.11 15.92
N GLU A 246 -18.46 1.95 15.32
CA GLU A 246 -17.42 0.93 15.15
C GLU A 246 -16.33 1.41 14.18
N ILE A 247 -16.67 2.08 13.08
CA ILE A 247 -15.67 2.67 12.18
C ILE A 247 -14.81 3.71 12.91
N LEU A 248 -15.40 4.57 13.75
CA LEU A 248 -14.65 5.51 14.58
C LEU A 248 -13.75 4.79 15.60
N ALA A 249 -14.25 3.73 16.25
CA ALA A 249 -13.50 2.96 17.22
C ALA A 249 -12.32 2.20 16.58
N LEU A 250 -12.51 1.64 15.39
CA LEU A 250 -11.43 1.02 14.62
C LEU A 250 -10.43 2.07 14.17
N GLY A 251 -10.90 3.22 13.68
CA GLY A 251 -10.04 4.32 13.23
C GLY A 251 -9.31 5.09 14.34
N ARG A 252 -9.44 4.68 15.61
CA ARG A 252 -8.79 5.34 16.75
C ARG A 252 -7.30 5.01 16.83
N VAL A 253 -6.49 6.04 17.12
CA VAL A 253 -5.04 5.94 17.31
C VAL A 253 -4.68 6.47 18.70
N THR A 254 -4.21 5.60 19.59
CA THR A 254 -3.63 5.98 20.88
C THR A 254 -2.37 5.17 21.14
N ALA A 255 -1.47 5.67 22.00
CA ALA A 255 -0.23 4.99 22.38
C ALA A 255 -0.46 3.58 22.97
N GLU A 256 -1.66 3.31 23.49
CA GLU A 256 -2.05 2.02 24.07
C GLU A 256 -2.52 0.98 23.03
N ILE A 257 -2.92 1.42 21.84
CA ILE A 257 -3.67 0.56 20.89
C ILE A 257 -2.74 -0.13 19.87
N LYS A 258 -1.72 0.56 19.35
CA LYS A 258 -0.58 0.00 18.59
C LYS A 258 0.33 1.14 18.15
N GLU A 259 1.60 1.13 18.55
CA GLU A 259 2.58 2.04 17.94
C GLU A 259 2.88 1.58 16.49
N PRO A 260 2.92 2.51 15.54
CA PRO A 260 3.25 2.21 14.17
C PRO A 260 4.69 1.72 14.06
N PHE A 261 4.85 0.54 13.48
CA PHE A 261 6.16 -0.03 13.25
C PHE A 261 6.59 0.24 11.81
N SER A 262 7.66 1.01 11.65
CA SER A 262 8.42 1.03 10.40
C SER A 262 9.34 -0.16 10.46
N LEU A 263 9.23 -1.09 9.50
CA LEU A 263 10.32 -2.04 9.26
C LEU A 263 11.61 -1.21 9.15
N ALA A 264 12.72 -1.68 9.68
CA ALA A 264 14.03 -1.11 9.40
C ALA A 264 14.82 -2.22 8.71
N THR A 265 14.97 -2.14 7.39
CA THR A 265 15.85 -3.04 6.64
C THR A 265 17.28 -2.73 7.06
N ARG A 266 18.14 -3.75 7.17
CA ARG A 266 19.54 -3.63 7.65
C ARG A 266 20.43 -2.71 6.81
N GLU A 267 19.95 -2.19 5.69
CA GLU A 267 20.69 -1.25 4.88
C GLU A 267 20.64 0.14 5.53
N ILE A 268 21.66 0.42 6.34
CA ILE A 268 22.05 1.79 6.69
C ILE A 268 22.29 2.51 5.35
N PRO A 269 21.60 3.61 5.06
CA PRO A 269 21.90 4.42 3.89
C PRO A 269 23.36 4.85 3.97
N GLU A 270 24.15 4.59 2.94
CA GLU A 270 25.37 5.41 2.73
C GLU A 270 24.97 6.85 2.33
N ASP A 271 23.72 7.04 1.89
CA ASP A 271 23.11 8.34 1.58
C ASP A 271 22.23 8.87 2.74
N ILE A 272 22.77 8.89 3.97
CA ILE A 272 22.17 9.73 5.02
C ILE A 272 22.50 11.18 4.66
N LEU A 273 21.53 11.89 4.07
CA LEU A 273 21.52 13.34 4.06
C LEU A 273 21.34 13.82 5.51
N PHE A 274 22.44 14.16 6.17
CA PHE A 274 22.41 15.01 7.35
C PHE A 274 22.09 16.44 6.89
N THR A 275 20.81 16.79 6.86
CA THR A 275 20.38 18.18 6.98
C THR A 275 20.00 18.43 8.43
N GLU A 276 20.65 19.41 9.06
CA GLU A 276 20.26 19.92 10.37
C GLU A 276 18.73 20.11 10.42
N ALA A 277 18.10 19.49 11.42
CA ALA A 277 16.72 19.73 11.89
C ALA A 277 15.51 19.11 11.16
N ARG A 278 15.62 18.15 10.23
CA ARG A 278 14.45 17.35 9.80
C ARG A 278 14.82 15.89 9.52
N LYS A 279 14.33 14.96 10.35
CA LYS A 279 14.38 13.51 10.06
C LYS A 279 13.34 13.21 8.98
N VAL A 280 13.75 13.14 7.73
CA VAL A 280 12.93 12.52 6.67
C VAL A 280 13.12 11.01 6.78
N ARG A 281 12.02 10.25 6.97
CA ARG A 281 12.06 8.79 7.08
C ARG A 281 12.46 8.19 5.74
N VAL A 282 13.41 7.26 5.77
CA VAL A 282 14.03 6.65 4.59
C VAL A 282 13.18 5.49 4.08
N THR A 283 12.03 5.78 3.48
CA THR A 283 11.27 4.81 2.67
C THR A 283 11.86 4.70 1.24
N HIS A 284 12.50 5.76 0.76
CA HIS A 284 13.06 5.89 -0.59
C HIS A 284 14.20 4.91 -0.94
N LEU A 285 14.90 4.29 0.00
CA LEU A 285 15.97 3.33 -0.38
C LEU A 285 15.48 1.87 -0.47
N ARG A 286 14.30 1.58 0.09
CA ARG A 286 13.82 0.22 0.35
C ARG A 286 13.14 -0.38 -0.88
N THR A 287 12.50 0.44 -1.70
CA THR A 287 11.74 -0.01 -2.88
C THR A 287 12.61 -0.12 -4.14
N GLU A 288 13.68 0.68 -4.28
CA GLU A 288 14.66 0.60 -5.38
C GLU A 288 15.40 -0.75 -5.44
N ARG A 289 15.41 -1.49 -4.32
CA ARG A 289 16.13 -2.76 -4.18
C ARG A 289 15.22 -3.98 -4.09
N SER A 290 13.93 -3.85 -4.41
CA SER A 290 12.98 -4.97 -4.50
C SER A 290 13.59 -6.17 -5.24
N PRO A 291 13.98 -7.27 -4.54
CA PRO A 291 14.59 -8.43 -5.18
C PRO A 291 13.68 -9.06 -6.22
N GLN A 292 12.36 -8.97 -6.02
CA GLN A 292 11.37 -9.51 -6.96
C GLN A 292 11.17 -8.61 -8.16
N LEU A 293 11.06 -7.29 -7.98
CA LEU A 293 11.01 -6.37 -9.10
C LEU A 293 12.29 -6.46 -9.93
N ARG A 294 13.45 -6.65 -9.28
CA ARG A 294 14.72 -6.95 -9.94
C ARG A 294 14.65 -8.24 -10.77
N ARG A 295 14.23 -9.35 -10.16
CA ARG A 295 14.09 -10.66 -10.83
C ARG A 295 13.12 -10.57 -12.01
N LEU A 296 12.01 -9.86 -11.83
CA LEU A 296 10.96 -9.66 -12.82
C LEU A 296 11.40 -8.73 -13.96
N TYR A 297 12.07 -7.63 -13.64
CA TYR A 297 12.60 -6.71 -14.64
C TYR A 297 13.59 -7.43 -15.55
N PHE A 298 14.52 -8.21 -14.99
CA PHE A 298 15.52 -8.94 -15.78
C PHE A 298 14.98 -10.20 -16.48
N SER A 299 13.84 -10.76 -16.05
CA SER A 299 13.18 -11.83 -16.83
C SER A 299 12.54 -11.28 -18.11
N ARG A 300 12.05 -10.04 -18.09
CA ARG A 300 11.52 -9.34 -19.29
C ARG A 300 12.59 -8.61 -20.10
N ASN A 301 13.66 -8.16 -19.46
CA ASN A 301 14.79 -7.44 -20.06
C ASN A 301 16.09 -8.23 -19.83
N PRO A 302 16.33 -9.33 -20.59
CA PRO A 302 17.47 -10.22 -20.36
C PRO A 302 18.81 -9.61 -20.80
N LEU A 303 18.79 -8.50 -21.53
CA LEU A 303 19.96 -7.76 -21.97
C LEU A 303 20.38 -6.74 -20.89
N PRO A 304 21.61 -6.80 -20.37
CA PRO A 304 22.04 -5.90 -19.31
C PRO A 304 22.60 -4.60 -19.89
N VAL A 305 21.77 -3.90 -20.65
CA VAL A 305 22.07 -2.59 -21.23
C VAL A 305 21.51 -1.52 -20.30
N CYS A 306 22.36 -0.58 -19.87
CA CYS A 306 21.91 0.54 -19.05
C CYS A 306 21.00 1.46 -19.85
N ASP A 307 19.82 1.81 -19.32
CA ASP A 307 18.88 2.68 -20.00
C ASP A 307 19.44 4.08 -20.23
N MET A 308 20.27 4.59 -19.31
CA MET A 308 20.89 5.91 -19.41
C MET A 308 22.09 5.94 -20.33
N CYS A 309 23.15 5.20 -20.03
CA CYS A 309 24.39 5.28 -20.80
C CYS A 309 24.43 4.36 -22.03
N THR A 310 23.40 3.54 -22.25
CA THR A 310 23.30 2.55 -23.33
C THR A 310 24.44 1.52 -23.38
N CYS A 311 25.29 1.49 -22.36
CA CYS A 311 26.43 0.60 -22.29
C CYS A 311 25.97 -0.81 -21.93
N ASP A 312 26.46 -1.81 -22.67
CA ASP A 312 26.29 -3.22 -22.36
C ASP A 312 27.21 -3.63 -21.21
N MET A 313 26.62 -3.98 -20.07
CA MET A 313 27.37 -4.33 -18.87
C MET A 313 28.15 -5.63 -19.00
N ARG A 314 27.72 -6.58 -19.85
CA ARG A 314 28.49 -7.81 -20.10
C ARG A 314 29.76 -7.52 -20.88
N GLN A 315 29.71 -6.56 -21.81
CA GLN A 315 30.89 -6.15 -22.57
C GLN A 315 31.84 -5.32 -21.71
N ARG A 316 31.30 -4.39 -20.91
CA ARG A 316 32.10 -3.52 -20.04
C ARG A 316 32.72 -4.28 -18.87
N TYR A 317 31.99 -5.24 -18.30
CA TYR A 317 32.41 -6.02 -17.13
C TYR A 317 32.18 -7.52 -17.36
N PRO A 318 33.08 -8.21 -18.10
CA PRO A 318 32.88 -9.60 -18.52
C PRO A 318 32.78 -10.63 -17.39
N TRP A 319 33.22 -10.28 -16.18
CA TRP A 319 33.17 -11.14 -14.99
C TRP A 319 31.84 -11.07 -14.22
N THR A 320 30.89 -10.22 -14.65
CA THR A 320 29.54 -10.17 -14.08
C THR A 320 28.50 -10.47 -15.16
N SER A 321 27.51 -11.26 -14.80
CA SER A 321 26.39 -11.58 -15.69
C SER A 321 25.42 -10.39 -15.84
N ASN A 322 25.34 -9.54 -14.81
CA ASN A 322 24.51 -8.35 -14.75
C ASN A 322 24.86 -7.49 -13.51
N ILE A 323 25.21 -6.22 -13.71
CA ILE A 323 25.46 -5.24 -12.63
C ILE A 323 24.41 -4.11 -12.60
N LEU A 324 23.39 -4.18 -13.45
CA LEU A 324 22.34 -3.16 -13.44
C LEU A 324 21.54 -3.20 -12.13
N GLU A 325 21.10 -2.04 -11.70
CA GLU A 325 20.21 -1.77 -10.59
C GLU A 325 18.87 -1.30 -11.16
N VAL A 326 17.77 -1.72 -10.55
CA VAL A 326 16.43 -1.29 -11.00
C VAL A 326 16.14 0.05 -10.34
N HIS A 327 16.00 1.08 -11.16
CA HIS A 327 15.68 2.44 -10.73
C HIS A 327 14.21 2.74 -11.03
N HIS A 328 13.53 3.40 -10.10
CA HIS A 328 12.16 3.84 -10.31
C HIS A 328 12.16 5.21 -10.97
N LEU A 329 11.35 5.37 -12.02
CA LEU A 329 11.16 6.66 -12.68
C LEU A 329 10.32 7.63 -11.83
N LEU A 330 9.75 7.16 -10.72
CA LEU A 330 8.95 7.93 -9.78
C LEU A 330 9.58 7.88 -8.38
N PRO A 331 9.42 8.94 -7.57
CA PRO A 331 9.75 8.91 -6.16
C PRO A 331 8.96 7.79 -5.51
N LEU A 332 9.59 7.04 -4.62
CA LEU A 332 8.99 5.84 -4.02
C LEU A 332 7.84 6.13 -3.05
N SER A 333 7.64 7.41 -2.68
CA SER A 333 6.42 7.92 -2.05
C SER A 333 5.19 7.70 -2.96
N SER A 334 5.38 7.89 -4.26
CA SER A 334 4.39 7.61 -5.30
C SER A 334 4.26 6.10 -5.50
N ALA A 335 3.36 5.49 -4.72
CA ALA A 335 3.04 4.07 -4.78
C ALA A 335 3.01 3.57 -6.23
N ILE A 336 3.69 2.45 -6.48
CA ILE A 336 3.64 1.69 -7.73
C ILE A 336 2.21 1.72 -8.26
N THR A 337 2.03 2.17 -9.50
CA THR A 337 0.69 2.35 -10.09
C THR A 337 -0.08 1.04 -9.97
N ILE A 338 -1.04 0.98 -9.04
CA ILE A 338 -1.99 -0.11 -8.99
C ILE A 338 -2.88 0.00 -10.22
N THR A 339 -2.71 -0.94 -11.13
CA THR A 339 -3.71 -1.23 -12.15
C THR A 339 -4.49 -2.48 -11.72
N GLY A 340 -5.64 -2.75 -12.33
CA GLY A 340 -6.35 -4.03 -12.12
C GLY A 340 -5.49 -5.26 -12.46
N ALA A 341 -4.35 -5.07 -13.13
CA ALA A 341 -3.38 -6.11 -13.49
C ALA A 341 -2.19 -6.26 -12.50
N GLY A 342 -1.99 -5.33 -11.55
CA GLY A 342 -0.94 -5.42 -10.52
C GLY A 342 0.13 -4.33 -10.54
N THR A 343 1.31 -4.68 -10.00
CA THR A 343 2.54 -3.87 -9.91
C THR A 343 3.07 -3.55 -11.32
N SER A 344 3.10 -2.28 -11.73
CA SER A 344 3.57 -1.89 -13.07
C SER A 344 5.10 -1.87 -13.17
N ILE A 345 5.66 -2.63 -14.11
CA ILE A 345 7.09 -2.59 -14.48
C ILE A 345 7.40 -1.37 -15.37
N GLU A 346 6.39 -0.74 -15.94
CA GLU A 346 6.54 0.41 -16.84
C GLU A 346 7.11 1.65 -16.14
N ASP A 347 7.15 1.62 -14.81
CA ASP A 347 7.62 2.71 -13.97
C ASP A 347 9.06 2.46 -13.46
N VAL A 348 9.75 1.44 -13.98
CA VAL A 348 11.15 1.14 -13.64
C VAL A 348 12.06 0.91 -14.85
N VAL A 349 13.34 1.20 -14.66
CA VAL A 349 14.40 1.09 -15.67
C VAL A 349 15.66 0.46 -15.08
N GLY A 350 16.50 -0.15 -15.90
CA GLY A 350 17.76 -0.75 -15.50
C GLY A 350 18.93 0.22 -15.68
N LEU A 351 19.58 0.63 -14.60
CA LEU A 351 20.71 1.56 -14.61
C LEU A 351 21.99 0.91 -14.11
N CYS A 352 23.16 1.26 -14.67
CA CYS A 352 24.42 0.85 -14.06
C CYS A 352 24.65 1.66 -12.76
N PRO A 353 25.50 1.18 -11.82
CA PRO A 353 25.69 1.85 -10.53
C PRO A 353 26.09 3.33 -10.65
N ASN A 354 26.87 3.67 -11.67
CA ASN A 354 27.28 5.05 -11.94
C ASN A 354 26.10 5.92 -12.41
N CYS A 355 25.31 5.44 -13.37
CA CYS A 355 24.15 6.18 -13.87
C CYS A 355 23.07 6.30 -12.80
N HIS A 356 22.87 5.25 -12.00
CA HIS A 356 21.91 5.26 -10.91
C HIS A 356 22.25 6.32 -9.87
N ARG A 357 23.50 6.38 -9.42
CA ARG A 357 23.95 7.44 -8.51
C ARG A 357 23.87 8.82 -9.16
N SER A 358 24.23 8.93 -10.45
CA SER A 358 24.23 10.19 -11.18
C SER A 358 22.84 10.80 -11.34
N VAL A 359 21.80 9.98 -11.56
CA VAL A 359 20.43 10.51 -11.72
C VAL A 359 19.89 11.07 -10.41
N HIS A 360 20.17 10.42 -9.27
CA HIS A 360 19.79 10.94 -7.96
C HIS A 360 20.44 12.29 -7.65
N VAL A 361 21.70 12.48 -8.05
CA VAL A 361 22.37 13.79 -7.96
C VAL A 361 21.69 14.83 -8.86
N TYR A 362 21.25 14.44 -10.06
CA TYR A 362 20.53 15.32 -10.97
C TYR A 362 19.17 15.74 -10.39
N TYR A 363 18.40 14.81 -9.83
CA TYR A 363 17.11 15.09 -9.18
C TYR A 363 17.28 16.07 -8.02
N LYS A 364 18.28 15.88 -7.16
CA LYS A 364 18.57 16.82 -6.07
C LYS A 364 18.80 18.24 -6.59
N GLN A 365 19.64 18.40 -7.61
CA GLN A 365 19.89 19.73 -8.20
C GLN A 365 18.64 20.31 -8.84
N TRP A 366 17.79 19.46 -9.42
CA TRP A 366 16.53 19.89 -10.01
C TRP A 366 15.55 20.37 -8.94
N PHE A 367 15.39 19.64 -7.83
CA PHE A 367 14.57 20.04 -6.68
C PHE A 367 15.03 21.37 -6.07
N GLU A 368 16.34 21.52 -5.83
CA GLU A 368 16.93 22.76 -5.30
C GLU A 368 16.67 23.96 -6.23
N ARG A 369 16.76 23.76 -7.55
CA ARG A 369 16.51 24.83 -8.55
C ARG A 369 15.05 25.22 -8.66
N ASN A 370 14.14 24.28 -8.48
CA ASN A 370 12.70 24.50 -8.63
C ASN A 370 11.99 24.78 -7.30
N LEU A 371 12.70 24.73 -6.16
CA LEU A 371 12.17 24.96 -4.82
C LEU A 371 10.97 24.04 -4.49
N VAL A 372 11.09 22.77 -4.89
CA VAL A 372 10.11 21.72 -4.60
C VAL A 372 10.80 20.60 -3.82
N ASP A 373 10.07 19.96 -2.92
CA ASP A 373 10.61 18.85 -2.10
C ASP A 373 10.51 17.49 -2.83
N ASP A 374 9.63 17.36 -3.83
CA ASP A 374 9.41 16.15 -4.63
C ASP A 374 8.75 16.48 -5.98
N PHE A 375 8.62 15.50 -6.88
CA PHE A 375 7.89 15.66 -8.14
C PHE A 375 6.38 15.82 -7.92
N SER A 376 5.75 16.72 -8.67
CA SER A 376 4.33 17.04 -8.60
C SER A 376 3.42 15.99 -9.27
N SER A 377 3.96 15.25 -10.25
CA SER A 377 3.22 14.28 -11.05
C SER A 377 4.13 13.23 -11.70
N LYS A 378 3.49 12.18 -12.23
CA LYS A 378 4.18 11.11 -12.96
C LYS A 378 4.82 11.58 -14.26
N ASP A 379 4.15 12.50 -14.95
CA ASP A 379 4.63 13.03 -16.22
C ASP A 379 5.86 13.92 -15.97
N GLU A 380 5.84 14.73 -14.91
CA GLU A 380 7.00 15.53 -14.50
C GLU A 380 8.22 14.65 -14.19
N ALA A 381 8.05 13.59 -13.39
CA ALA A 381 9.16 12.70 -13.05
C ALA A 381 9.77 12.04 -14.30
N LYS A 382 8.93 11.60 -15.25
CA LYS A 382 9.38 11.03 -16.53
C LYS A 382 10.10 12.05 -17.41
N GLU A 383 9.58 13.27 -17.48
CA GLU A 383 10.21 14.37 -18.22
C GLU A 383 11.58 14.72 -17.64
N VAL A 384 11.69 14.85 -16.31
CA VAL A 384 12.94 15.17 -15.63
C VAL A 384 13.97 14.03 -15.78
N TYR A 385 13.54 12.77 -15.70
CA TYR A 385 14.40 11.63 -16.01
C TYR A 385 14.93 11.68 -17.44
N GLN A 386 14.07 12.00 -18.41
CA GLN A 386 14.44 12.07 -19.81
C GLN A 386 15.43 13.23 -20.07
N LEU A 387 15.24 14.38 -19.43
CA LEU A 387 16.22 15.49 -19.45
C LEU A 387 17.57 15.08 -18.88
N ALA A 388 17.58 14.34 -17.77
CA ALA A 388 18.82 13.82 -17.17
C ALA A 388 19.54 12.88 -18.14
N LYS A 389 18.80 11.98 -18.78
CA LYS A 389 19.31 11.01 -19.77
C LYS A 389 19.90 11.69 -20.99
N GLU A 390 19.24 12.71 -21.54
CA GLU A 390 19.72 13.49 -22.69
C GLU A 390 20.96 14.34 -22.36
N ALA A 391 21.15 14.72 -21.10
CA ALA A 391 22.31 15.46 -20.66
C ALA A 391 23.58 14.60 -20.49
N ILE A 392 23.46 13.26 -20.52
CA ILE A 392 24.60 12.36 -20.39
C ILE A 392 25.51 12.48 -21.61
N ARG A 393 26.78 12.77 -21.36
CA ARG A 393 27.83 12.74 -22.37
C ARG A 393 28.57 11.41 -22.26
N LEU A 394 28.54 10.62 -23.33
CA LEU A 394 29.12 9.28 -23.41
C LEU A 394 30.59 9.29 -23.84
#